data_AF-A0A931WM69-F1
#
_entry.id   AF-A0A931WM69-F1
#
_cell.length_a   1.000
_cell.length_b   1.000
_cell.length_c   1.000
_cell.angle_alpha   90.00
_cell.angle_beta   90.00
_cell.angle_gamma   90.00
#
_symmetry.space_group_name_H-M   'P 1'
#
loop_
_entity.id
_entity.type
_entity.pdbx_description
1 polymer ?
#
loop_
_entity_poly.entity_id
_entity_poly.type
_entity_poly.pdbx_seq_one_letter_code
_entity_poly.pdbx_strand_id
1 'polypeptide(L)' 'MGRWKRHGVIVVLYSTDHDPRHVHVFEDRKRLLKFNIETWTVMEGKMTPKARRALEALRKEGIL' A
#
# COMPACT_ATOMS: atom_id res chain seq x y z
N MET A 1 3.32 -6.85 -10.83
CA MET A 1 3.97 -5.54 -10.60
C MET A 1 2.89 -4.48 -10.74
N GLY A 2 2.62 -3.69 -9.71
CA GLY A 2 1.55 -2.67 -9.74
C GLY A 2 2.01 -1.38 -9.07
N ARG A 3 1.61 -0.24 -9.64
CA ARG A 3 1.94 1.08 -9.09
C ARG A 3 0.77 2.04 -9.32
N TRP A 4 0.19 2.54 -8.23
CA TRP A 4 -1.00 3.38 -8.27
C TRP A 4 -0.81 4.65 -7.44
N LYS A 5 -1.35 5.77 -7.92
CA LYS A 5 -1.37 7.03 -7.17
C LYS A 5 -2.78 7.32 -6.71
N ARG A 6 -2.99 7.45 -5.39
CA ARG A 6 -4.28 7.79 -4.78
C ARG A 6 -4.04 8.70 -3.58
N HIS A 7 -4.90 9.70 -3.40
CA HIS A 7 -4.90 10.60 -2.23
C HIS A 7 -3.53 11.18 -1.84
N GLY A 8 -2.68 11.48 -2.83
CA GLY A 8 -1.35 12.08 -2.61
C GLY A 8 -0.22 11.10 -2.28
N VAL A 9 -0.50 9.79 -2.17
CA VAL A 9 0.51 8.76 -1.97
C VAL A 9 0.64 7.84 -3.18
N ILE A 10 1.76 7.13 -3.27
CA ILE A 10 2.02 6.09 -4.27
C ILE A 10 2.01 4.74 -3.58
N VAL A 11 1.21 3.80 -4.08
CA VAL A 11 1.13 2.41 -3.61
C VAL A 11 1.80 1.52 -4.64
N VAL A 12 2.74 0.68 -4.21
CA VAL A 12 3.51 -0.21 -5.09
C VAL A 12 3.35 -1.65 -4.62
N LEU A 13 2.93 -2.53 -5.53
CA LEU A 13 2.94 -3.98 -5.38
C LEU A 13 4.14 -4.55 -6.13
N TYR A 14 5.13 -5.05 -5.38
CA TYR A 14 6.28 -5.76 -5.96
C TYR A 14 5.88 -7.21 -6.28
N SER A 15 6.26 -7.70 -7.46
CA SER A 15 5.87 -9.04 -7.95
C SER A 15 6.83 -10.17 -7.58
N THR A 16 7.95 -9.86 -6.95
CA THR A 16 8.86 -10.87 -6.40
C THR A 16 8.31 -11.32 -5.04
N ASP A 17 7.23 -12.11 -5.09
CA ASP A 17 6.45 -12.58 -3.95
C ASP A 17 7.14 -13.78 -3.27
N HIS A 18 7.59 -13.54 -2.05
CA HIS A 18 7.48 -14.50 -0.95
C HIS A 18 6.25 -14.10 -0.13
N ASP A 19 5.56 -15.05 0.47
CA ASP A 19 4.47 -14.73 1.41
C ASP A 19 4.98 -13.85 2.56
N PRO A 20 4.16 -12.92 3.08
CA PRO A 20 2.80 -12.57 2.66
C PRO A 20 2.76 -11.52 1.53
N ARG A 21 1.66 -11.51 0.76
CA ARG A 21 1.43 -10.47 -0.26
C ARG A 21 1.31 -9.10 0.41
N HIS A 22 2.07 -8.14 -0.09
CA HIS A 22 2.13 -6.82 0.54
C HIS A 22 2.41 -5.68 -0.45
N VAL A 23 1.99 -4.48 -0.09
CA VAL A 23 2.29 -3.24 -0.82
C VAL A 23 3.17 -2.32 0.01
N HIS A 24 3.91 -1.46 -0.69
CA HIS A 24 4.69 -0.38 -0.09
C HIS A 24 4.02 0.94 -0.44
N VAL A 25 3.79 1.78 0.56
CA VAL A 25 3.19 3.11 0.38
C VAL A 25 4.25 4.18 0.53
N PHE A 26 4.29 5.13 -0.39
CA PHE A 26 5.26 6.22 -0.44
C PHE A 26 4.56 7.58 -0.45
N GLU A 27 5.16 8.55 0.23
CA GLU A 27 4.83 9.98 0.17
C GLU A 27 6.15 10.75 0.07
N ASP A 28 6.23 11.73 -0.85
CA ASP A 28 7.43 12.54 -1.05
C ASP A 28 8.75 11.74 -1.18
N ARG A 29 8.68 10.63 -1.94
CA ARG A 29 9.78 9.68 -2.19
C ARG A 29 10.25 8.89 -0.97
N LYS A 30 9.58 9.02 0.18
CA LYS A 30 9.87 8.24 1.40
C LYS A 30 8.84 7.11 1.56
N ARG A 31 9.30 5.92 1.93
CA ARG A 31 8.41 4.79 2.28
C ARG A 31 7.74 5.09 3.63
N LEU A 32 6.42 5.26 3.62
CA LEU A 32 5.62 5.46 4.82
C LEU A 32 5.39 4.15 5.57
N LEU A 33 5.01 3.10 4.83
CA LEU A 33 4.68 1.80 5.40
C LEU A 33 4.77 0.65 4.40
N LYS A 34 4.91 -0.55 4.96
CA LYS A 34 4.69 -1.85 4.31
C LYS A 34 3.36 -2.40 4.84
N PHE A 35 2.47 -2.82 3.96
CA PHE A 35 1.11 -3.23 4.30
C PHE A 35 0.79 -4.62 3.77
N ASN A 36 0.39 -5.53 4.64
CA ASN A 36 -0.10 -6.85 4.27
C ASN A 36 -1.52 -6.70 3.72
N ILE A 37 -1.73 -7.08 2.46
CA ILE A 37 -3.05 -6.93 1.82
C ILE A 37 -3.99 -8.10 2.13
N GLU A 38 -3.48 -9.24 2.58
CA GLU A 38 -4.26 -10.43 2.92
C GLU A 38 -4.88 -10.29 4.31
N THR A 39 -4.08 -9.88 5.29
CA THR A 39 -4.55 -9.67 6.66
C THR A 39 -5.03 -8.24 6.90
N TRP A 40 -4.81 -7.34 5.93
CA TRP A 40 -5.17 -5.92 6.01
C TRP A 40 -4.51 -5.19 7.20
N THR A 41 -3.24 -5.51 7.48
CA THR A 41 -2.48 -4.94 8.61
C THR A 41 -1.19 -4.24 8.17
N VAL A 42 -0.74 -3.29 9.00
CA VAL A 42 0.58 -2.66 8.84
C VAL A 42 1.65 -3.65 9.28
N MET A 43 2.63 -3.90 8.41
CA MET A 43 3.81 -4.72 8.73
C MET A 43 4.96 -3.88 9.28
N GLU A 44 5.23 -2.74 8.63
CA GLU A 44 6.31 -1.82 9.01
C GLU A 44 5.88 -0.38 8.75
N GLY A 45 6.43 0.56 9.51
CA GLY A 45 6.16 2.00 9.35
C GLY A 45 4.87 2.45 10.01
N LYS A 46 4.32 3.59 9.56
CA LYS A 46 3.16 4.24 10.22
C LYS A 46 2.05 4.52 9.22
N MET A 47 0.84 4.04 9.54
CA MET A 47 -0.37 4.39 8.81
C MET A 47 -0.69 5.87 8.98
N THR A 48 -0.76 6.60 7.87
CA THR A 48 -1.25 7.98 7.82
C THR A 48 -2.70 8.02 7.30
N PRO A 49 -3.47 9.09 7.56
CA PRO A 49 -4.83 9.22 7.02
C PRO A 49 -4.89 9.13 5.49
N LYS A 50 -3.89 9.68 4.79
CA LYS A 50 -3.79 9.60 3.32
C LYS A 50 -3.53 8.17 2.85
N ALA A 51 -2.61 7.46 3.50
CA ALA A 51 -2.31 6.07 3.18
C ALA A 51 -3.53 5.17 3.39
N ARG A 52 -4.27 5.35 4.50
CA ARG A 52 -5.52 4.61 4.76
C ARG A 52 -6.54 4.82 3.64
N ARG A 53 -6.81 6.09 3.29
CA ARG A 53 -7.77 6.42 2.21
C ARG A 53 -7.32 5.84 0.87
N ALA A 54 -6.03 5.87 0.56
CA ALA A 54 -5.48 5.28 -0.66
C ALA A 54 -5.67 3.76 -0.73
N LEU A 55 -5.38 3.04 0.36
CA LEU A 55 -5.55 1.59 0.42
C LEU A 55 -7.04 1.20 0.35
N GLU A 56 -7.90 1.89 1.08
CA GLU A 56 -9.35 1.65 1.05
C GLU A 56 -9.96 1.95 -0.33
N ALA A 57 -9.50 3.00 -1.02
CA ALA A 57 -9.94 3.30 -2.39
C ALA A 57 -9.55 2.17 -3.36
N LEU A 58 -8.29 1.73 -3.34
CA LEU A 58 -7.83 0.65 -4.21
C LEU A 58 -8.54 -0.68 -3.93
N ARG A 59 -8.88 -0.98 -2.67
CA ARG A 59 -9.69 -2.14 -2.30
C ARG A 59 -11.12 -2.05 -2.85
N LYS A 60 -11.75 -0.87 -2.76
CA LYS A 60 -13.08 -0.64 -3.35
C LYS A 60 -13.09 -0.72 -4.87
N GLU A 61 -11.98 -0.35 -5.51
CA GLU A 61 -11.77 -0.47 -6.95
C GLU A 61 -11.48 -1.92 -7.40
N GLY A 62 -11.28 -2.87 -6.48
CA GLY A 62 -10.93 -4.26 -6.79
C GLY A 62 -9.49 -4.47 -7.26
N ILE A 63 -8.61 -3.49 -6.98
CA ILE A 63 -7.19 -3.53 -7.36
C ILE A 63 -6.34 -4.23 -6.29
N LEU A 64 -6.68 -4.00 -5.00
CA LEU A 64 -6.05 -4.62 -3.83
C LEU A 64 -7.02 -5.55 -3.13
#